data_AF-A0A945HIS7-F1
#
_entry.id   AF-A0A945HIS7-F1
#
_cell.length_a   1.000
_cell.length_b   1.000
_cell.length_c   1.000
_cell.angle_alpha   90.00
_cell.angle_beta   90.00
_cell.angle_gamma   90.00
#
_symmetry.space_group_name_H-M   'P 1'
#
loop_
_entity.id
_entity.type
_entity.pdbx_description
1 polymer ?
#
loop_
_entity_poly.entity_id
_entity_poly.type
_entity_poly.pdbx_seq_one_letter_code
_entity_poly.pdbx_strand_id
1 'polypeptide(L)' 'MDKITKALKKLSIIERNIAINIMSKIENEDLTDLDVKKLRGYNDIYRIKKGKIRVIIRILDDDISLVTLGRRNDKTYNF' A
#
# COMPACT_ATOMS: atom_id res chain seq x y z
N MET A 1 -18.05 7.44 -2.00
CA MET A 1 -17.17 6.63 -1.13
C MET A 1 -15.82 6.52 -1.80
N ASP A 2 -14.80 7.01 -1.11
CA ASP A 2 -13.41 6.92 -1.52
C ASP A 2 -12.97 5.45 -1.77
N LYS A 3 -12.10 5.25 -2.77
CA LYS A 3 -11.55 3.93 -3.15
C LYS A 3 -10.82 3.28 -1.99
N ILE A 4 -10.15 4.08 -1.15
CA ILE A 4 -9.44 3.59 0.05
C ILE A 4 -10.45 3.07 1.08
N THR A 5 -11.51 3.82 1.37
CA THR A 5 -12.57 3.36 2.28
C THR A 5 -13.22 2.06 1.80
N LYS A 6 -13.45 1.91 0.49
CA LYS A 6 -13.97 0.66 -0.09
C LYS A 6 -13.00 -0.50 0.11
N ALA A 7 -11.70 -0.27 -0.08
CA ALA A 7 -10.70 -1.31 0.07
C ALA A 7 -10.53 -1.75 1.53
N LEU A 8 -10.51 -0.81 2.48
CA LEU A 8 -10.46 -1.09 3.92
C LEU A 8 -11.69 -1.88 4.41
N LYS A 9 -12.87 -1.66 3.81
CA LYS A 9 -14.09 -2.43 4.12
C LYS A 9 -13.98 -3.91 3.75
N LYS A 10 -13.18 -4.25 2.73
CA LYS A 10 -12.96 -5.64 2.29
C LYS A 10 -11.95 -6.41 3.15
N LEU A 11 -11.20 -5.71 4.00
CA LEU A 11 -10.19 -6.31 4.87
C LEU A 11 -10.83 -6.85 6.15
N SER A 12 -10.43 -8.07 6.52
CA SER A 12 -10.65 -8.61 7.86
C SER A 12 -9.88 -7.80 8.91
N ILE A 13 -10.21 -7.98 10.19
CA ILE A 13 -9.50 -7.32 11.31
C ILE A 13 -7.99 -7.58 11.26
N ILE A 14 -7.57 -8.82 11.00
CA ILE A 14 -6.14 -9.18 10.90
C ILE A 14 -5.48 -8.41 9.75
N GLU A 15 -6.14 -8.35 8.61
CA GLU A 15 -5.65 -7.64 7.43
C GLU A 15 -5.59 -6.12 7.62
N ARG A 16 -6.55 -5.56 8.35
CA ARG A 16 -6.53 -4.14 8.75
C ARG A 16 -5.35 -3.85 9.67
N ASN A 17 -5.07 -4.72 10.64
CA ASN A 17 -3.92 -4.55 11.52
C ASN A 17 -2.60 -4.59 10.74
N ILE A 18 -2.49 -5.48 9.74
CA ILE A 18 -1.33 -5.51 8.84
C ILE A 18 -1.24 -4.21 8.03
N ALA A 19 -2.36 -3.73 7.48
CA ALA A 19 -2.42 -2.48 6.72
C ALA A 19 -2.00 -1.26 7.57
N ILE A 20 -2.51 -1.15 8.80
CA ILE A 20 -2.17 -0.07 9.75
C ILE A 20 -0.68 -0.13 10.11
N ASN A 21 -0.15 -1.33 10.38
CA ASN A 21 1.28 -1.50 10.66
C ASN A 21 2.15 -1.06 9.46
N ILE A 22 1.77 -1.41 8.23
CA ILE A 22 2.47 -0.91 7.03
C ILE A 22 2.40 0.62 6.96
N MET A 23 1.24 1.22 7.21
CA MET A 23 1.08 2.68 7.13
C MET A 23 1.94 3.39 8.18
N SER A 24 1.92 2.91 9.43
CA SER A 24 2.75 3.45 10.51
C SER A 24 4.24 3.33 10.20
N LYS A 25 4.68 2.21 9.59
CA LYS A 25 6.05 2.06 9.10
C LYS A 25 6.42 3.08 8.02
N ILE A 26 5.52 3.31 7.05
CA ILE A 26 5.72 4.33 6.01
C ILE A 26 5.82 5.73 6.62
N GLU A 27 4.96 6.08 7.57
CA GLU A 27 4.98 7.38 8.25
C GLU A 27 6.27 7.63 9.06
N ASN A 28 6.89 6.57 9.57
CA ASN A 28 8.17 6.65 10.28
C ASN A 28 9.38 6.45 9.35
N GLU A 29 9.17 6.45 8.03
CA GLU A 29 10.20 6.15 7.01
C GLU A 29 10.90 4.78 7.21
N ASP A 30 10.29 3.91 8.02
CA ASP A 30 10.81 2.59 8.36
C ASP A 30 10.32 1.54 7.36
N LEU A 31 11.09 1.37 6.27
CA LEU A 31 10.82 0.36 5.27
C LEU A 31 11.44 -1.02 5.60
N THR A 32 11.96 -1.21 6.82
CA THR A 32 12.51 -2.51 7.23
C THR A 32 11.41 -3.59 7.24
N ASP A 33 11.78 -4.81 6.83
CA ASP A 33 10.88 -5.97 6.71
C ASP A 33 9.66 -5.77 5.79
N LEU A 34 9.70 -4.78 4.91
CA LEU A 34 8.73 -4.57 3.84
C LEU A 34 9.33 -4.98 2.49
N ASP A 35 8.62 -5.80 1.71
CA ASP A 35 9.00 -6.09 0.31
C ASP A 35 8.59 -4.90 -0.56
N VAL A 36 9.44 -3.87 -0.57
CA VAL A 36 9.27 -2.64 -1.34
C VAL A 36 9.92 -2.79 -2.71
N LYS A 37 9.13 -2.63 -3.78
CA LYS A 37 9.62 -2.68 -5.17
C LYS A 37 9.02 -1.55 -5.98
N LYS A 38 9.87 -0.79 -6.67
CA LYS A 38 9.45 0.18 -7.69
C LYS A 38 8.66 -0.52 -8.80
N LEU A 39 7.55 0.09 -9.25
CA LEU A 39 6.78 -0.43 -10.38
C LEU A 39 7.48 -0.05 -11.69
N ARG A 40 7.58 -1.01 -12.61
CA ARG A 40 8.18 -0.76 -13.94
C ARG A 40 7.33 0.26 -14.71
N GLY A 41 7.99 1.21 -15.36
CA GLY A 41 7.33 2.25 -16.15
C GLY A 41 6.95 3.50 -15.35
N TYR A 42 7.19 3.52 -14.04
CA TYR A 42 6.95 4.68 -13.18
C TYR A 42 8.22 5.02 -12.39
N ASN A 43 8.48 6.32 -12.21
CA ASN A 43 9.67 6.80 -11.51
C ASN A 43 9.47 6.96 -9.99
N ASP A 44 8.23 7.16 -9.62
CA ASP A 44 7.73 7.63 -8.34
C ASP A 44 6.81 6.60 -7.67
N ILE A 45 6.40 5.52 -8.37
CA ILE A 45 5.44 4.55 -7.84
C ILE A 45 6.15 3.31 -7.31
N TYR A 46 5.84 2.98 -6.05
CA TYR A 46 6.39 1.85 -5.32
C TYR A 46 5.27 0.93 -4.85
N ARG A 47 5.57 -0.37 -4.82
CA ARG A 47 4.68 -1.41 -4.32
C ARG A 47 5.32 -2.07 -3.11
N ILE A 48 4.58 -2.08 -2.02
CA ILE A 48 4.91 -2.77 -0.78
C ILE A 48 4.08 -4.04 -0.69
N LYS A 49 4.71 -5.17 -0.34
CA LYS A 49 4.01 -6.42 -0.02
C LYS A 49 4.29 -6.87 1.41
N LYS A 50 3.23 -7.30 2.10
CA LYS A 50 3.35 -7.99 3.40
C LYS A 50 2.24 -9.03 3.51
N GLY A 51 2.63 -10.31 3.47
CA GLY A 51 1.69 -11.43 3.50
C GLY A 51 0.66 -11.35 2.36
N LYS A 52 -0.62 -11.19 2.72
CA LYS A 52 -1.77 -11.08 1.79
C LYS A 52 -2.05 -9.64 1.32
N ILE A 53 -1.38 -8.64 1.90
CA ILE A 53 -1.62 -7.23 1.62
C ILE A 53 -0.61 -6.68 0.62
N ARG A 54 -1.11 -5.82 -0.27
CA ARG A 54 -0.35 -4.97 -1.18
C ARG A 54 -0.72 -3.52 -0.89
N VAL A 55 0.30 -2.68 -0.79
CA VAL A 55 0.15 -1.23 -0.74
C VAL A 55 0.90 -0.66 -1.93
N ILE A 56 0.31 0.31 -2.61
CA ILE A 56 0.99 1.11 -3.63
C ILE A 56 1.05 2.52 -3.12
N ILE A 57 2.26 3.05 -3.07
CA ILE A 57 2.53 4.43 -2.71
C ILE A 57 3.18 5.13 -3.90
N ARG A 58 2.97 6.44 -3.96
CA ARG A 58 3.73 7.35 -4.79
C ARG A 58 4.62 8.16 -3.88
N ILE A 59 5.90 8.25 -4.22
CA ILE A 59 6.88 9.07 -3.55
C ILE A 59 7.32 10.13 -4.57
N LEU A 60 6.95 11.37 -4.34
CA LEU A 60 7.31 12.51 -5.19
C LEU A 60 8.03 13.52 -4.30
N ASP A 61 9.30 13.79 -4.62
CA ASP A 61 10.18 14.58 -3.76
C ASP A 61 10.18 14.01 -2.33
N ASP A 62 9.67 14.76 -1.35
CA ASP A 62 9.55 14.34 0.05
C ASP A 62 8.12 13.93 0.44
N ASP A 63 7.17 13.95 -0.50
CA ASP A 63 5.77 13.60 -0.27
C ASP A 63 5.49 12.13 -0.59
N ILE A 64 5.01 11.41 0.42
CA ILE A 64 4.51 10.04 0.27
C ILE A 64 2.98 10.06 0.24
N SER A 65 2.41 9.63 -0.87
CA SER A 65 0.96 9.52 -1.06
C SER A 65 0.52 8.06 -1.26
N LEU A 66 -0.53 7.67 -0.55
CA LEU A 66 -1.15 6.35 -0.73
C LEU A 66 -1.96 6.32 -2.02
N VAL A 67 -1.54 5.51 -2.99
CA VAL A 67 -2.27 5.31 -4.25
C VAL A 67 -3.39 4.29 -4.05
N THR A 68 -3.07 3.15 -3.43
CA THR A 68 -4.06 2.12 -3.12
C THR A 68 -3.54 1.12 -2.08
N LEU A 69 -4.48 0.48 -1.39
CA LEU A 69 -4.23 -0.54 -0.37
C LEU A 69 -5.25 -1.66 -0.55
N GLY A 70 -4.83 -2.92 -0.52
CA GLY A 70 -5.75 -4.04 -0.65
C GLY A 70 -5.10 -5.42 -0.60
N ARG A 71 -5.90 -6.46 -0.87
CA ARG A 71 -5.41 -7.84 -0.97
C ARG A 71 -4.64 -8.07 -2.27
N ARG A 72 -3.65 -8.96 -2.26
CA ARG A 72 -2.86 -9.33 -3.46
C ARG A 72 -3.72 -9.84 -4.63
N ASN A 73 -4.83 -10.51 -4.33
CA ASN A 73 -5.73 -11.09 -5.32
C ASN A 73 -6.90 -10.18 -5.69
N ASP A 74 -7.00 -8.98 -5.11
CA ASP A 74 -8.02 -8.02 -5.52
C ASP A 74 -7.60 -7.46 -6.90
N LYS A 75 -8.32 -7.84 -7.97
CA LYS A 75 -7.98 -7.50 -9.37
C LYS A 75 -8.34 -6.07 -9.76
N THR A 76 -8.64 -5.21 -8.79
CA THR A 76 -9.11 -3.85 -9.06
C THR A 76 -7.93 -2.91 -9.31
N TYR A 77 -7.40 -2.89 -10.53
CA TYR A 77 -6.42 -1.89 -10.97
C TYR A 77 -6.95 -1.18 -12.22
N ASN A 78 -7.50 0.02 -12.03
CA ASN A 78 -7.57 1.01 -13.09
C ASN A 78 -6.50 2.04 -12.72
N PHE A 79 -5.32 1.92 -13.34
CA PHE A 79 -4.34 3.00 -13.38
C PHE A 79 -4.76 4.01 -14.43
#